data_AF-A0A235H5Y0-F1
#
_entry.id   AF-A0A235H5Y0-F1
#
_cell.length_a   1.000
_cell.length_b   1.000
_cell.length_c   1.000
_cell.angle_alpha   90.00
_cell.angle_beta   90.00
_cell.angle_gamma   90.00
#
_symmetry.space_group_name_H-M   'P 1'
#
loop_
_entity.id
_entity.type
_entity.pdbx_description
1 polymer ?
#
loop_
_entity_poly.entity_id
_entity_poly.type
_entity_poly.pdbx_seq_one_letter_code
_entity_poly.pdbx_strand_id
1 'polypeptide(L)'
;MTAQELIAWRERLGLTQPQAAFALGVSLRGYQKREADGAPIDREAELATRYLEEHPDELPWVLRFTTGRAMRPAGTEGPRATAGVELFSSKEEALSRAFELLAADIRAAPHLRQVGLAGAELDHSKIRALHALQVKTA
;
A
#
# COMPACT_ATOMS: atom_id res chain seq x y z
N MET A 1 -6.92 -0.38 -25.25
CA MET A 1 -6.69 -1.25 -24.08
C MET A 1 -8.05 -1.75 -23.61
N THR A 2 -8.20 -3.06 -23.43
CA THR A 2 -9.41 -3.72 -22.93
C THR A 2 -9.36 -3.87 -21.41
N ALA A 3 -10.51 -4.17 -20.80
CA ALA A 3 -10.59 -4.50 -19.38
C ALA A 3 -9.64 -5.66 -19.00
N GLN A 4 -9.55 -6.68 -19.85
CA GLN A 4 -8.67 -7.82 -19.64
C GLN A 4 -7.19 -7.45 -19.72
N GLU A 5 -6.81 -6.54 -20.63
CA GLU A 5 -5.45 -6.03 -20.72
C GLU A 5 -5.07 -5.20 -19.49
N LEU A 6 -6.01 -4.43 -18.94
CA LEU A 6 -5.82 -3.66 -17.70
C LEU A 6 -5.62 -4.58 -16.48
N ILE A 7 -6.42 -5.66 -16.37
CA ILE A 7 -6.25 -6.68 -15.33
C ILE A 7 -4.88 -7.34 -15.47
N ALA A 8 -4.50 -7.75 -16.68
CA ALA A 8 -3.22 -8.38 -16.95
C ALA A 8 -2.03 -7.44 -16.63
N TRP A 9 -2.15 -6.15 -16.94
CA TRP A 9 -1.16 -5.13 -16.56
C TRP A 9 -1.01 -5.05 -15.04
N ARG A 10 -2.12 -4.94 -14.31
CA ARG A 10 -2.11 -4.86 -12.85
C ARG A 10 -1.45 -6.09 -12.22
N GLU A 11 -1.80 -7.28 -12.69
CA GLU A 11 -1.27 -8.55 -12.19
C GLU A 11 0.22 -8.71 -12.50
N ARG A 12 0.66 -8.31 -13.69
CA ARG A 12 2.08 -8.32 -14.09
C ARG A 12 2.93 -7.45 -13.16
N LEU A 13 2.41 -6.31 -12.73
CA LEU A 13 3.07 -5.40 -11.79
C LEU A 13 2.86 -5.77 -10.31
N GLY A 14 2.10 -6.84 -10.03
CA GLY A 14 1.81 -7.29 -8.66
C GLY A 14 0.97 -6.31 -7.85
N LEU A 15 0.17 -5.47 -8.52
CA LEU A 15 -0.61 -4.41 -7.88
C LEU A 15 -1.98 -4.93 -7.43
N THR A 16 -2.46 -4.42 -6.31
CA THR A 16 -3.87 -4.52 -5.91
C THR A 16 -4.72 -3.48 -6.64
N GLN A 17 -6.05 -3.67 -6.74
CA GLN A 17 -6.94 -2.66 -7.35
C GLN A 17 -6.78 -1.26 -6.73
N PRO A 18 -6.65 -1.07 -5.40
CA PRO A 18 -6.40 0.24 -4.82
C PRO A 18 -5.06 0.86 -5.24
N GLN A 19 -3.99 0.06 -5.34
CA GLN A 19 -2.70 0.54 -5.82
C GLN A 19 -2.77 0.98 -7.27
N ALA A 20 -3.40 0.18 -8.13
CA ALA A 20 -3.57 0.51 -9.54
C ALA A 20 -4.42 1.77 -9.75
N ALA A 21 -5.51 1.92 -8.99
CA ALA A 21 -6.33 3.12 -9.03
C ALA A 21 -5.53 4.36 -8.62
N PHE A 22 -4.75 4.27 -7.54
CA PHE A 22 -3.89 5.34 -7.06
C PHE A 22 -2.80 5.69 -8.08
N ALA A 23 -2.12 4.69 -8.65
CA ALA A 23 -1.07 4.88 -9.65
C ALA A 23 -1.57 5.57 -10.92
N LEU A 24 -2.80 5.26 -11.34
CA LEU A 24 -3.45 5.90 -12.48
C LEU A 24 -4.15 7.21 -12.14
N GLY A 25 -4.08 7.70 -10.90
CA GLY A 25 -4.72 8.94 -10.48
C GLY A 25 -6.24 8.93 -10.52
N VAL A 26 -6.88 7.75 -10.45
CA VAL A 26 -8.34 7.60 -10.53
C VAL A 26 -8.95 7.07 -9.23
N SER A 27 -10.24 7.33 -9.02
CA SER A 27 -10.96 6.73 -7.89
C SER A 27 -11.00 5.20 -8.00
N LEU A 28 -10.95 4.50 -6.86
CA LEU A 28 -11.08 3.04 -6.81
C LEU A 28 -12.33 2.54 -7.54
N ARG A 29 -13.47 3.22 -7.34
CA ARG A 29 -14.72 2.88 -8.03
C ARG A 29 -14.61 3.05 -9.55
N GLY A 30 -13.94 4.10 -10.01
CA GLY A 30 -13.67 4.33 -11.43
C GLY A 30 -12.80 3.24 -12.03
N TYR A 31 -11.75 2.84 -11.33
CA TYR A 31 -10.87 1.74 -11.72
C TYR A 31 -11.62 0.41 -11.79
N GLN A 32 -12.39 0.06 -10.75
CA GLN A 32 -13.19 -1.18 -10.72
C GLN A 32 -14.20 -1.25 -11.86
N LYS A 33 -14.81 -0.12 -12.25
CA LYS A 33 -15.69 -0.08 -13.42
C LYS A 33 -14.94 -0.39 -14.72
N ARG A 34 -13.70 0.09 -14.88
CA ARG A 34 -12.87 -0.19 -16.06
C ARG A 34 -12.52 -1.68 -16.14
N GLU A 35 -12.14 -2.32 -15.01
CA GLU A 35 -11.89 -3.77 -14.97
C GLU A 35 -13.15 -4.62 -15.19
N ALA A 36 -14.32 -4.13 -14.77
CA ALA A 36 -15.61 -4.81 -14.99
C ALA A 36 -16.21 -4.55 -16.38
N ASP A 37 -15.46 -3.94 -17.30
CA ASP A 37 -15.91 -3.51 -18.63
C ASP A 37 -17.14 -2.56 -18.60
N GLY A 38 -17.38 -1.93 -17.45
CA GLY A 38 -18.48 -0.99 -17.21
C GLY A 38 -18.12 0.47 -17.46
N ALA A 39 -16.88 0.76 -17.88
CA ALA A 39 -16.42 2.07 -18.31
C ALA A 39 -15.27 1.93 -19.31
N PRO A 40 -15.21 2.78 -20.35
CA PRO A 40 -14.10 2.76 -21.30
C PRO A 40 -12.79 3.16 -20.60
N ILE A 41 -11.70 2.58 -21.09
CA ILE A 41 -10.36 2.98 -20.71
C ILE A 41 -9.90 4.05 -21.69
N ASP A 42 -9.69 5.26 -21.17
CA ASP A 42 -9.26 6.41 -21.98
C ASP A 42 -7.77 6.31 -22.36
N ARG A 43 -7.39 7.12 -23.35
CA ARG A 43 -6.02 7.16 -23.87
C ARG A 43 -5.00 7.57 -22.79
N GLU A 44 -5.40 8.40 -21.86
CA GLU A 44 -4.56 8.84 -20.74
C GLU A 44 -4.20 7.66 -19.83
N ALA A 45 -5.19 6.84 -19.45
CA ALA A 45 -4.94 5.63 -18.69
C ALA A 45 -4.06 4.63 -19.45
N GLU A 46 -4.20 4.50 -20.78
CA GLU A 46 -3.31 3.65 -21.58
C GLU A 46 -1.86 4.14 -21.61
N LEU A 47 -1.65 5.45 -21.64
CA LEU A 47 -0.31 6.03 -21.62
C LEU A 47 0.30 5.90 -20.22
N ALA A 48 -0.50 6.13 -19.18
CA ALA A 48 -0.08 5.96 -17.80
C ALA A 48 0.31 4.50 -17.49
N THR A 49 -0.44 3.50 -17.99
CA THR A 49 -0.06 2.10 -17.78
C THR A 49 1.28 1.76 -18.42
N ARG A 50 1.55 2.25 -19.63
CA ARG A 50 2.86 2.07 -20.31
C ARG A 50 3.99 2.77 -19.58
N TYR A 51 3.76 4.02 -19.18
CA TYR A 51 4.74 4.78 -18.41
C TYR A 51 5.14 4.03 -17.14
N LEU A 52 4.17 3.55 -16.35
CA LEU A 52 4.44 2.83 -15.11
C LEU A 52 5.09 1.43 -15.32
N GLU A 53 4.98 0.85 -16.51
CA GLU A 53 5.75 -0.35 -16.87
C GLU A 53 7.24 -0.02 -17.12
N GLU A 54 7.53 1.15 -17.70
CA GLU A 54 8.90 1.63 -17.93
C GLU A 54 9.54 2.23 -16.67
N HIS A 55 8.71 2.74 -15.76
CA HIS A 55 9.10 3.42 -14.51
C HIS A 55 8.53 2.70 -13.28
N PRO A 56 8.93 1.44 -13.02
CA PRO A 56 8.37 0.68 -11.90
C PRO A 56 8.69 1.32 -10.54
N ASP A 57 9.80 2.06 -10.42
CA ASP A 57 10.18 2.78 -9.19
C ASP A 57 9.15 3.84 -8.74
N GLU A 58 8.29 4.31 -9.63
CA GLU A 58 7.20 5.25 -9.34
C GLU A 58 5.90 4.57 -8.91
N LEU A 59 5.85 3.23 -8.87
CA LEU A 59 4.67 2.52 -8.40
C LEU A 59 4.42 2.74 -6.91
N PRO A 60 3.14 2.80 -6.50
CA PRO A 60 2.81 3.18 -5.14
C PRO A 60 3.15 2.09 -4.12
N TRP A 61 3.64 2.56 -2.98
CA TRP A 61 3.95 1.75 -1.81
C TRP A 61 2.73 1.61 -0.91
N VAL A 62 2.49 0.39 -0.39
CA VAL A 62 1.40 0.12 0.55
C VAL A 62 1.96 -0.11 1.94
N LEU A 63 1.45 0.64 2.92
CA LEU A 63 1.64 0.34 4.32
C LEU A 63 0.37 -0.28 4.89
N ARG A 64 0.44 -1.55 5.29
CA ARG A 64 -0.64 -2.21 6.05
C ARG A 64 -0.25 -2.29 7.51
N PHE A 65 -1.15 -1.84 8.38
CA PHE A 65 -0.92 -1.84 9.80
C PHE A 65 -2.18 -2.24 10.57
N THR A 66 -1.97 -2.78 11.76
CA THR A 66 -3.03 -3.01 12.74
C THR A 66 -2.65 -2.24 14.00
N THR A 67 -3.27 -1.09 14.24
CA THR A 67 -3.12 -0.34 15.49
C THR A 67 -4.13 -0.85 16.49
N GLY A 68 -3.76 -1.86 17.27
CA GLY A 68 -4.70 -2.46 18.20
C GLY A 68 -4.07 -3.29 19.29
N ARG A 69 -4.37 -2.92 20.55
CA ARG A 69 -4.21 -3.75 21.73
C ARG A 69 -4.98 -5.05 21.51
N ALA A 70 -4.30 -6.12 21.12
CA ALA A 70 -4.94 -7.43 21.07
C ALA A 70 -5.45 -7.81 22.47
N MET A 71 -6.74 -8.13 22.52
CA MET A 71 -7.44 -8.92 23.55
C MET A 71 -7.99 -8.23 24.81
N ARG A 72 -9.24 -7.76 24.75
CA ARG A 72 -10.24 -8.09 25.78
C ARG A 72 -11.61 -8.41 25.14
N PRO A 73 -12.42 -9.30 25.74
CA PRO A 73 -13.69 -9.76 25.18
C PRO A 73 -14.68 -8.62 24.97
N ALA A 74 -15.66 -8.82 24.08
CA ALA A 74 -16.75 -7.88 23.85
C ALA A 74 -17.48 -7.58 25.17
N GLY A 75 -17.38 -6.33 25.65
CA GLY A 75 -18.04 -5.87 26.89
C GLY A 75 -17.26 -4.85 27.73
N THR A 76 -15.98 -4.59 27.45
CA THR A 76 -15.19 -3.58 28.20
C THR A 76 -14.97 -2.30 27.39
N GLU A 77 -15.24 -1.14 28.01
CA GLU A 77 -14.87 0.16 27.45
C GLU A 77 -13.34 0.28 27.29
N GLY A 78 -12.90 0.62 26.08
CA GLY A 78 -11.49 0.79 25.72
C GLY A 78 -11.29 0.95 24.21
N PRO A 79 -10.14 1.51 23.78
CA PRO A 79 -9.87 1.78 22.36
C PRO A 79 -9.78 0.47 21.54
N ARG A 80 -10.54 0.42 20.44
CA ARG A 80 -10.61 -0.72 19.52
C ARG A 80 -9.35 -0.81 18.65
N ALA A 81 -9.02 -2.02 18.21
CA ALA A 81 -8.01 -2.23 17.19
C ALA A 81 -8.48 -1.64 15.85
N THR A 82 -7.69 -0.74 15.27
CA THR A 82 -7.90 -0.15 13.95
C THR A 82 -6.93 -0.79 12.95
N ALA A 83 -7.44 -1.61 12.03
CA ALA A 83 -6.66 -2.01 10.87
C ALA A 83 -6.72 -0.89 9.82
N GLY A 84 -5.57 -0.51 9.28
CA GLY A 84 -5.44 0.55 8.28
C GLY A 84 -4.57 0.13 7.09
N VAL A 85 -4.89 0.70 5.93
CA VAL A 85 -4.10 0.57 4.71
C VAL A 85 -3.87 1.98 4.17
N GLU A 86 -2.61 2.39 4.08
CA GLU A 86 -2.21 3.69 3.54
C GLU A 86 -1.36 3.47 2.26
N LEU A 87 -1.52 4.35 1.27
CA LEU A 87 -0.83 4.34 -0.03
C LEU A 87 0.10 5.55 -0.13
N PHE A 88 1.30 5.35 -0.64
CA PHE A 88 2.35 6.37 -0.75
C PHE A 88 2.92 6.38 -2.16
N SER A 89 3.33 7.56 -2.63
CA SER A 89 4.02 7.73 -3.91
C SER A 89 5.48 7.30 -3.83
N SER A 90 6.08 7.27 -2.64
CA SER A 90 7.49 6.91 -2.45
C SER A 90 7.72 5.95 -1.29
N LYS A 91 8.84 5.21 -1.39
CA LYS A 91 9.33 4.34 -0.32
C LYS A 91 9.64 5.13 0.96
N GLU A 92 10.22 6.31 0.82
CA GLU A 92 10.65 7.15 1.94
C GLU A 92 9.48 7.65 2.77
N GLU A 93 8.40 8.09 2.12
CA GLU A 93 7.17 8.48 2.82
C GLU A 93 6.54 7.30 3.56
N ALA A 94 6.44 6.14 2.91
CA ALA A 94 5.92 4.93 3.52
C ALA A 94 6.75 4.50 4.75
N LEU A 95 8.08 4.61 4.66
CA LEU A 95 8.99 4.32 5.76
C LEU A 95 8.89 5.35 6.89
N SER A 96 8.85 6.64 6.57
CA SER A 96 8.67 7.72 7.55
C SER A 96 7.39 7.49 8.34
N ARG A 97 6.29 7.18 7.66
CA ARG A 97 5.02 6.85 8.30
C ARG A 97 5.10 5.59 9.15
N ALA A 98 5.76 4.54 8.66
CA ALA A 98 5.99 3.34 9.45
C ALA A 98 6.81 3.61 10.71
N PHE A 99 7.79 4.51 10.65
CA PHE A 99 8.60 4.93 11.79
C PHE A 99 7.80 5.76 12.78
N GLU A 100 6.94 6.68 12.34
CA GLU A 100 5.98 7.38 13.21
C GLU A 100 5.10 6.38 13.98
N LEU A 101 4.53 5.40 13.27
CA LEU A 101 3.69 4.36 13.88
C LEU A 101 4.47 3.48 14.87
N LEU A 102 5.77 3.24 14.61
CA LEU A 102 6.65 2.51 15.52
C LEU A 102 7.05 3.36 16.75
N ALA A 103 7.36 4.63 16.56
CA ALA A 103 7.79 5.56 17.60
C ALA A 103 6.66 5.93 18.58
N ALA A 104 5.41 5.94 18.10
CA ALA A 104 4.22 6.14 18.92
C ALA A 104 3.93 4.99 19.93
N ASP A 105 4.88 4.07 20.16
CA ASP A 105 4.86 2.95 21.12
C ASP A 105 3.54 2.17 21.13
N ILE A 106 3.24 1.47 20.04
CA ILE A 106 2.29 0.36 20.11
C ILE A 106 3.06 -0.87 20.59
N ARG A 107 3.11 -1.09 21.92
CA ARG A 107 3.47 -2.40 22.54
C ARG A 107 2.53 -3.55 22.14
N ALA A 108 1.76 -3.40 21.06
CA ALA A 108 0.71 -4.29 20.60
C ALA A 108 0.73 -4.61 19.09
N ALA A 109 1.80 -4.30 18.35
CA ALA A 109 1.78 -4.44 16.89
C ALA A 109 2.53 -5.70 16.38
N PRO A 110 1.87 -6.86 16.23
CA PRO A 110 2.36 -7.86 15.31
C PRO A 110 1.78 -7.55 13.92
N HIS A 111 2.68 -7.52 12.93
CA HIS A 111 2.42 -7.47 11.48
C HIS A 111 2.20 -6.08 10.85
N LEU A 112 3.19 -5.19 10.98
CA LEU A 112 3.44 -4.26 9.87
C LEU A 112 3.86 -5.08 8.65
N ARG A 113 3.07 -4.99 7.59
CA ARG A 113 3.37 -5.58 6.28
C ARG A 113 3.40 -4.45 5.27
N GLN A 114 4.59 -4.08 4.84
CA GLN A 114 4.77 -3.16 3.72
C GLN A 114 4.96 -4.01 2.47
N VAL A 115 4.04 -3.85 1.53
CA VAL A 115 4.12 -4.51 0.22
C VAL A 115 4.61 -3.43 -0.73
N GLY A 116 5.88 -3.52 -1.08
CA GLY A 116 6.51 -2.71 -2.09
C GLY A 116 6.33 -3.29 -3.50
N LEU A 117 7.07 -2.70 -4.41
CA LEU A 117 7.25 -3.07 -5.80
C LEU A 117 7.28 -4.58 -6.06
N ALA A 118 6.46 -5.04 -7.02
CA ALA A 118 6.43 -6.43 -7.49
C ALA A 118 6.26 -7.50 -6.38
N GLY A 119 5.63 -7.15 -5.26
CA GLY A 119 5.46 -8.06 -4.13
C GLY A 119 6.64 -8.08 -3.15
N ALA A 120 7.56 -7.12 -3.22
CA ALA A 120 8.64 -6.96 -2.25
C ALA A 120 8.06 -6.69 -0.84
N GLU A 121 8.03 -7.72 0.00
CA GLU A 121 7.49 -7.61 1.36
C GLU A 121 8.57 -7.17 2.36
N LEU A 122 8.39 -5.97 2.91
CA LEU A 122 9.06 -5.53 4.12
C LEU A 122 8.17 -5.87 5.31
N ASP A 123 8.55 -6.94 6.00
CA ASP A 123 7.92 -7.33 7.25
C ASP A 123 8.39 -6.41 8.41
N HIS A 124 7.65 -6.51 9.51
CA HIS A 124 7.91 -5.78 10.76
C HIS A 124 9.36 -5.86 11.26
N SER A 125 10.04 -6.99 11.09
CA SER A 125 11.42 -7.18 11.57
C SER A 125 12.40 -6.35 10.76
N LYS A 126 12.22 -6.30 9.43
CA LYS A 126 13.03 -5.47 8.53
C LYS A 126 12.79 -3.98 8.77
N ILE A 127 11.54 -3.56 8.97
CA ILE A 127 11.22 -2.15 9.26
C ILE A 127 11.87 -1.71 10.59
N ARG A 128 11.84 -2.55 11.63
CA ARG A 128 12.54 -2.25 12.90
C ARG A 128 14.05 -2.16 12.74
N ALA A 129 14.66 -3.04 11.95
CA ALA A 129 16.10 -2.98 11.68
C ALA A 129 16.50 -1.68 10.97
N LEU A 130 15.71 -1.25 9.98
CA LEU A 130 15.91 0.03 9.30
C LEU A 130 15.77 1.23 10.25
N HIS A 131 14.74 1.24 11.11
CA HIS A 131 14.57 2.28 12.12
C HIS A 131 15.77 2.35 13.09
N ALA A 132 16.23 1.18 13.57
CA ALA A 132 17.37 1.12 14.49
C ALA A 132 18.69 1.58 13.85
N LEU A 133 18.85 1.41 12.53
CA LEU A 133 19.99 1.96 11.79
C LEU A 133 19.89 3.49 11.67
N GLN A 134 18.71 4.01 11.31
CA GLN A 134 18.48 5.46 11.16
C GLN A 134 18.75 6.22 12.47
N VAL A 135 18.28 5.70 13.60
CA VAL A 135 18.49 6.30 14.93
C VAL A 135 19.96 6.28 15.37
N LYS A 136 20.79 5.36 14.86
CA LYS A 136 22.24 5.31 15.18
C LYS A 136 23.09 6.28 14.35
N THR A 137 22.57 6.73 13.21
CA THR A 137 23.24 7.65 12.29
C THR A 137 22.82 9.12 12.47
N ALA A 138 21.87 9.40 13.36
CA ALA A 138 21.42 10.74 13.74
C ALA A 138 22.06 11.16 15.08
#